data_AF-A0A270BF22-F1
#
_entry.id   AF-A0A270BF22-F1
#
_cell.length_a   1.000
_cell.length_b   1.000
_cell.length_c   1.000
_cell.angle_alpha   90.00
_cell.angle_beta   90.00
_cell.angle_gamma   90.00
#
_symmetry.space_group_name_H-M   'P 1'
#
loop_
_entity.id
_entity.type
_entity.pdbx_description
1 polymer ?
#
loop_
_entity_poly.entity_id
_entity_poly.type
_entity_poly.pdbx_seq_one_letter_code
_entity_poly.pdbx_strand_id
1 'polypeptide(L)'
;MVLSVAMVAMLAETAAAQEAKIDPMTVVPDPATVATPKLDFAETPEDAADYDKYFYFHRDGTSFEEALADLRDCDGFARGLSSGYRYQEAPYPYTYTAAGVAGGLIANAMMSAIFGSAEKRRLRRVNMRRCMGYKDYARYGLQKDLWQEFNFEEGFSAEEEGKRQAMLAQQAKVASGPRPAAKELGL
;
A
#
# COMPACT_ATOMS: atom_id res chain seq x y z
N MET A 1 49.64 -60.64 4.22
CA MET A 1 50.39 -59.38 3.99
C MET A 1 50.18 -59.07 2.52
N VAL A 2 49.45 -58.04 2.08
CA VAL A 2 49.49 -56.63 2.45
C VAL A 2 48.10 -56.02 2.28
N LEU A 3 47.69 -55.20 3.25
CA LEU A 3 46.50 -54.32 3.26
C LEU A 3 46.52 -53.37 2.06
N SER A 4 45.36 -53.08 1.45
CA SER A 4 45.15 -51.76 0.84
C SER A 4 43.72 -51.27 1.07
N VAL A 5 43.62 -50.58 2.20
CA VAL A 5 42.73 -49.49 2.61
C VAL A 5 41.65 -49.06 1.62
N ALA A 6 40.40 -49.27 2.03
CA ALA A 6 39.20 -48.65 1.48
C ALA A 6 39.25 -47.13 1.68
N MET A 7 39.13 -46.38 0.58
CA MET A 7 39.03 -44.93 0.59
C MET A 7 37.53 -44.56 0.55
N VAL A 8 36.90 -44.52 1.73
CA VAL A 8 35.58 -43.91 1.89
C VAL A 8 35.80 -42.40 2.01
N ALA A 9 35.74 -41.71 0.88
CA ALA A 9 35.64 -40.25 0.88
C ALA A 9 34.22 -39.88 1.32
N MET A 10 34.06 -39.54 2.60
CA MET A 10 32.89 -38.80 3.08
C MET A 10 32.87 -37.44 2.37
N LEU A 11 31.96 -37.31 1.40
CA LEU A 11 31.52 -36.01 0.92
C LEU A 11 30.71 -35.38 2.05
N ALA A 12 31.33 -34.45 2.77
CA ALA A 12 30.61 -33.55 3.66
C ALA A 12 29.79 -32.60 2.77
N GLU A 13 28.49 -32.89 2.64
CA GLU A 13 27.52 -31.95 2.11
C GLU A 13 27.52 -30.73 3.03
N THR A 14 28.17 -29.66 2.58
CA THR A 14 28.00 -28.34 3.18
C THR A 14 26.60 -27.87 2.81
N ALA A 15 25.65 -28.09 3.72
CA ALA A 15 24.36 -27.42 3.68
C ALA A 15 24.60 -25.93 3.91
N ALA A 16 24.93 -25.21 2.84
CA ALA A 16 24.78 -23.77 2.80
C ALA A 16 23.29 -23.50 2.99
N ALA A 17 22.92 -22.97 4.16
CA ALA A 17 21.60 -22.43 4.39
C ALA A 17 21.37 -21.35 3.33
N GLN A 18 20.61 -21.70 2.29
CA GLN A 18 20.00 -20.72 1.42
C GLN A 18 19.07 -19.91 2.33
N GLU A 19 19.46 -18.67 2.66
CA GLU A 19 18.52 -17.68 3.19
C GLU A 19 17.34 -17.66 2.23
N ALA A 20 16.24 -18.29 2.64
CA ALA A 20 15.00 -18.22 1.91
C ALA A 20 14.68 -16.73 1.78
N LYS A 21 14.66 -16.21 0.55
CA LYS A 21 14.18 -14.85 0.30
C LYS A 21 12.73 -14.81 0.74
N ILE A 22 12.52 -14.32 1.95
CA ILE A 22 11.20 -14.24 2.55
C ILE A 22 10.40 -13.23 1.72
N ASP A 23 9.30 -13.68 1.11
CA ASP A 23 8.43 -12.80 0.34
C ASP A 23 7.62 -11.91 1.29
N PRO A 24 7.87 -10.59 1.32
CA PRO A 24 7.21 -9.68 2.25
C PRO A 24 5.68 -9.63 2.07
N MET A 25 5.15 -10.05 0.92
CA MET A 25 3.71 -10.13 0.66
C MET A 25 3.00 -11.26 1.42
N THR A 26 3.73 -12.31 1.78
CA THR A 26 3.15 -13.54 2.37
C THR A 26 3.42 -13.67 3.87
N VAL A 27 4.41 -12.93 4.39
CA VAL A 27 4.71 -12.92 5.82
C VAL A 27 3.63 -12.20 6.60
N VAL A 28 3.15 -12.83 7.67
CA VAL A 28 2.38 -12.17 8.71
C VAL A 28 3.32 -11.94 9.89
N PRO A 29 3.69 -10.68 10.20
CA PRO A 29 4.54 -10.39 11.35
C PRO A 29 3.78 -10.64 12.66
N ASP A 30 4.52 -10.90 13.74
CA ASP A 30 3.92 -10.98 15.08
C ASP A 30 3.35 -9.59 15.47
N PRO A 31 2.04 -9.47 15.77
CA PRO A 31 1.41 -8.21 16.15
C PRO A 31 2.10 -7.52 17.33
N ALA A 32 2.74 -8.27 18.24
CA ALA A 32 3.48 -7.73 19.38
C ALA A 32 4.73 -6.95 18.94
N THR A 33 5.33 -7.31 17.80
CA THR A 33 6.54 -6.68 17.26
C THR A 33 6.26 -5.46 16.38
N VAL A 34 5.03 -5.33 15.87
CA VAL A 34 4.62 -4.19 15.05
C VAL A 34 4.45 -2.96 15.94
N ALA A 35 5.06 -1.83 15.58
CA ALA A 35 4.89 -0.60 16.35
C ALA A 35 3.42 -0.16 16.37
N THR A 36 2.90 0.23 17.55
CA THR A 36 1.55 0.77 17.69
C THR A 36 1.57 2.26 17.34
N PRO A 37 0.91 2.70 16.27
CA PRO A 37 0.86 4.12 15.93
C PRO A 37 0.08 4.92 16.98
N LYS A 38 0.45 6.20 17.15
CA LYS A 38 -0.27 7.10 18.03
C LYS A 38 -1.56 7.58 17.34
N LEU A 39 -2.70 7.47 18.03
CA LEU A 39 -4.02 7.84 17.50
C LEU A 39 -4.72 8.92 18.35
N ASP A 40 -4.24 9.18 19.56
CA ASP A 40 -4.77 10.21 20.44
C ASP A 40 -4.25 11.60 20.04
N PHE A 41 -5.18 12.53 19.83
CA PHE A 41 -4.87 13.94 19.61
C PHE A 41 -6.08 14.80 20.00
N ALA A 42 -5.84 16.09 20.20
CA ALA A 42 -6.90 17.07 20.35
C ALA A 42 -7.27 17.57 18.95
N GLU A 43 -8.46 17.19 18.48
CA GLU A 43 -8.97 17.60 17.18
C GLU A 43 -9.13 19.12 17.09
N THR A 44 -8.58 19.70 16.03
CA THR A 44 -8.81 21.09 15.63
C THR A 44 -9.80 21.17 14.46
N PRO A 45 -10.46 22.33 14.24
CA PRO A 45 -11.30 22.52 13.06
C PRO A 45 -10.56 22.29 11.73
N GLU A 46 -9.26 22.59 11.68
CA GLU A 46 -8.41 22.36 10.51
C GLU A 46 -8.20 20.86 10.25
N ASP A 47 -8.03 20.05 11.29
CA ASP A 47 -7.92 18.59 11.14
C ASP A 47 -9.20 18.00 10.54
N ALA A 48 -10.35 18.42 11.05
CA ALA A 48 -11.66 17.94 10.60
C ALA A 48 -11.94 18.26 9.13
N ALA A 49 -11.41 19.37 8.61
CA ALA A 49 -11.53 19.74 7.21
C ALA A 49 -10.75 18.81 6.27
N ASP A 50 -9.72 18.12 6.77
CA ASP A 50 -8.84 17.25 5.99
C ASP A 50 -9.14 15.74 6.15
N TYR A 51 -10.23 15.35 6.83
CA TYR A 51 -10.60 13.94 7.05
C TYR A 51 -11.01 13.18 5.78
N ASP A 52 -11.23 13.88 4.67
CA ASP A 52 -11.29 13.25 3.34
C ASP A 52 -9.93 12.74 2.85
N LYS A 53 -8.83 13.12 3.51
CA LYS A 53 -7.47 12.70 3.18
C LYS A 53 -6.82 11.93 4.31
N TYR A 54 -6.94 12.42 5.54
CA TYR A 54 -6.26 11.85 6.71
C TYR A 54 -7.25 11.12 7.59
N PHE A 55 -7.30 9.80 7.39
CA PHE A 55 -8.17 8.89 8.13
C PHE A 55 -7.50 7.51 8.24
N TYR A 56 -7.93 6.72 9.22
CA TYR A 56 -7.57 5.31 9.34
C TYR A 56 -8.82 4.44 9.35
N PHE A 57 -8.62 3.16 9.09
CA PHE A 57 -9.68 2.15 9.07
C PHE A 57 -9.75 1.44 10.42
N HIS A 58 -10.94 1.06 10.85
CA HIS A 58 -11.15 0.16 11.98
C HIS A 58 -12.39 -0.70 11.75
N ARG A 59 -12.32 -1.96 12.18
CA ARG A 59 -13.45 -2.90 12.17
C ARG A 59 -13.46 -3.70 13.46
N ASP A 60 -14.59 -3.67 14.15
CA ASP A 60 -14.76 -4.34 15.44
C ASP A 60 -14.62 -5.86 15.32
N GLY A 61 -13.99 -6.49 16.31
CA GLY A 61 -13.80 -7.96 16.35
C GLY A 61 -12.87 -8.55 15.29
N THR A 62 -12.18 -7.74 14.49
CA THR A 62 -11.27 -8.21 13.45
C THR A 62 -9.90 -8.56 14.03
N SER A 63 -9.29 -9.67 13.61
CA SER A 63 -7.92 -9.99 14.02
C SER A 63 -6.88 -9.19 13.24
N PHE A 64 -5.66 -9.11 13.78
CA PHE A 64 -4.55 -8.46 13.08
C PHE A 64 -4.28 -9.11 11.71
N GLU A 65 -4.32 -10.43 11.64
CA GLU A 65 -4.04 -11.21 10.43
C GLU A 65 -5.10 -10.97 9.36
N GLU A 66 -6.37 -10.92 9.76
CA GLU A 66 -7.48 -10.61 8.86
C GLU A 66 -7.39 -9.17 8.36
N ALA A 67 -7.12 -8.20 9.25
CA ALA A 67 -6.92 -6.80 8.87
C ALA A 67 -5.75 -6.62 7.90
N LEU A 68 -4.64 -7.34 8.12
CA LEU A 68 -3.48 -7.28 7.24
C LEU A 68 -3.78 -7.90 5.87
N ALA A 69 -4.48 -9.03 5.83
CA ALA A 69 -4.89 -9.65 4.58
C ALA A 69 -5.82 -8.72 3.77
N ASP A 70 -6.80 -8.11 4.44
CA ASP A 70 -7.73 -7.15 3.83
C ASP A 70 -7.02 -5.91 3.29
N LEU A 71 -6.11 -5.33 4.07
CA LEU A 71 -5.33 -4.17 3.66
C LEU A 71 -4.42 -4.47 2.47
N ARG A 72 -3.80 -5.66 2.42
CA ARG A 72 -2.97 -6.10 1.29
C ARG A 72 -3.79 -6.30 0.03
N ASP A 73 -4.95 -6.95 0.15
CA ASP A 73 -5.90 -7.14 -0.95
C ASP A 73 -6.36 -5.78 -1.50
N CYS A 74 -6.77 -4.87 -0.62
CA CYS A 74 -7.19 -3.53 -1.02
C CYS A 74 -6.06 -2.67 -1.57
N ASP A 75 -4.82 -2.78 -1.06
CA ASP A 75 -3.66 -2.09 -1.64
C ASP A 75 -3.33 -2.65 -3.03
N GLY A 76 -3.41 -3.98 -3.21
CA GLY A 76 -3.29 -4.63 -4.52
C GLY A 76 -4.34 -4.13 -5.53
N PHE A 77 -5.60 -4.04 -5.11
CA PHE A 77 -6.67 -3.47 -5.90
C PHE A 77 -6.41 -1.99 -6.25
N ALA A 78 -5.96 -1.20 -5.28
CA ALA A 78 -5.66 0.21 -5.48
C ALA A 78 -4.48 0.45 -6.44
N ARG A 79 -3.50 -0.46 -6.46
CA ARG A 79 -2.34 -0.44 -7.37
C ARG A 79 -2.71 -0.80 -8.81
N GLY A 80 -3.66 -1.71 -9.01
CA GLY A 80 -4.07 -2.19 -10.34
C GLY A 80 -4.85 -1.18 -11.17
N LEU A 81 -5.39 -0.13 -10.55
CA LEU A 81 -6.27 0.84 -11.20
C LEU A 81 -5.50 2.08 -11.67
N SER A 82 -5.35 2.21 -12.98
CA SER A 82 -4.76 3.40 -13.61
C SER A 82 -5.79 4.51 -13.77
N SER A 83 -5.35 5.77 -13.66
CA SER A 83 -6.19 6.96 -13.85
C SER A 83 -6.93 6.98 -15.19
N GLY A 84 -8.15 7.50 -15.19
CA GLY A 84 -8.93 7.83 -16.39
C GLY A 84 -8.30 8.92 -17.26
N TYR A 85 -7.25 9.60 -16.78
CA TYR A 85 -6.31 10.40 -17.59
C TYR A 85 -5.46 9.53 -18.55
N ARG A 86 -6.03 8.43 -19.07
CA ARG A 86 -5.44 7.69 -20.18
C ARG A 86 -5.62 8.52 -21.44
N TYR A 87 -4.53 8.61 -22.19
CA TYR A 87 -4.43 9.02 -23.60
C TYR A 87 -5.57 9.93 -24.08
N GLN A 88 -5.40 11.24 -23.93
CA GLN A 88 -6.22 12.18 -24.70
C GLN A 88 -5.89 11.97 -26.19
N GLU A 89 -6.80 11.32 -26.92
CA GLU A 89 -6.70 11.23 -28.37
C GLU A 89 -6.72 12.63 -28.96
N ALA A 90 -5.88 12.89 -29.98
CA ALA A 90 -5.91 14.17 -30.67
C ALA A 90 -7.32 14.39 -31.25
N PRO A 91 -7.92 15.58 -31.13
CA PRO A 91 -9.28 15.83 -31.60
C PRO A 91 -9.42 15.55 -33.10
N TYR A 92 -10.56 14.99 -33.51
CA TYR A 92 -10.88 14.77 -34.93
C TYR A 92 -10.78 16.09 -35.71
N PRO A 93 -10.17 16.12 -36.92
CA PRO A 93 -9.71 14.99 -37.74
C PRO A 93 -8.26 14.54 -37.50
N TYR A 94 -7.58 15.06 -36.48
CA TYR A 94 -6.15 14.83 -36.28
C TYR A 94 -5.80 13.51 -35.60
N THR A 95 -6.80 12.80 -35.04
CA THR A 95 -6.68 11.49 -34.35
C THR A 95 -5.73 10.51 -35.05
N TYR A 96 -5.78 10.41 -36.38
CA TYR A 96 -5.02 9.43 -37.16
C TYR A 96 -3.81 10.02 -37.92
N THR A 97 -3.52 11.30 -37.70
CA THR A 97 -2.35 11.93 -38.34
C THR A 97 -1.10 11.67 -37.52
N ALA A 98 0.06 11.56 -38.18
CA ALA A 98 1.35 11.44 -37.48
C ALA A 98 1.57 12.61 -36.49
N ALA A 99 1.12 13.81 -36.85
CA ALA A 99 1.17 14.99 -36.00
C ALA A 99 0.22 14.89 -34.79
N GLY A 100 -0.98 14.34 -34.95
CA GLY A 100 -1.92 14.11 -33.85
C GLY A 100 -1.48 13.01 -32.90
N VAL A 101 -0.89 11.92 -33.41
CA VAL A 101 -0.29 10.87 -32.57
C VAL A 101 0.90 11.42 -31.78
N ALA A 102 1.82 12.13 -32.44
CA ALA A 102 2.98 12.73 -31.78
C ALA A 102 2.58 13.82 -30.77
N GLY A 103 1.66 14.71 -31.15
CA GLY A 103 1.13 15.75 -30.28
C GLY A 103 0.37 15.20 -29.07
N GLY A 104 -0.42 14.15 -29.28
CA GLY A 104 -1.11 13.41 -28.22
C GLY A 104 -0.12 12.79 -27.23
N LEU A 105 0.94 12.14 -27.71
CA LEU A 105 1.98 11.57 -26.84
C LEU A 105 2.68 12.64 -25.98
N ILE A 106 3.07 13.77 -26.59
CA ILE A 106 3.73 14.88 -25.87
C ILE A 106 2.79 15.49 -24.84
N ALA A 107 1.54 15.75 -25.20
CA ALA A 107 0.55 16.32 -24.29
C ALA A 107 0.27 15.38 -23.10
N ASN A 108 0.11 14.07 -23.35
CA ASN A 108 -0.09 13.09 -22.27
C ASN A 108 1.15 12.95 -21.37
N ALA A 109 2.35 13.04 -21.93
CA ALA A 109 3.59 13.05 -21.15
C ALA A 109 3.68 14.29 -20.25
N MET A 110 3.36 15.47 -20.78
CA MET A 110 3.29 16.71 -20.00
C MET A 110 2.22 16.65 -18.90
N MET A 111 1.01 16.18 -19.22
CA MET A 111 -0.07 16.06 -18.23
C MET A 111 0.25 15.05 -17.15
N SER A 112 0.88 13.92 -17.51
CA SER A 112 1.37 12.94 -16.53
C SER A 112 2.45 13.54 -15.64
N ALA A 113 3.38 14.32 -16.19
CA ALA A 113 4.43 14.99 -15.41
C ALA A 113 3.88 16.05 -14.44
N ILE A 114 2.78 16.73 -14.79
CA ILE A 114 2.18 17.77 -13.95
C ILE A 114 1.22 17.18 -12.91
N PHE A 115 0.30 16.30 -13.34
CA PHE A 115 -0.82 15.85 -12.51
C PHE A 115 -0.74 14.39 -12.06
N GLY A 116 0.14 13.59 -12.66
CA GLY A 116 0.15 12.14 -12.47
C GLY A 116 0.35 11.70 -11.01
N SER A 117 1.20 12.39 -10.26
CA SER A 117 1.44 12.05 -8.85
C SER A 117 0.26 12.41 -7.95
N ALA A 118 -0.41 13.56 -8.17
CA ALA A 118 -1.58 13.95 -7.38
C ALA A 118 -2.78 13.03 -7.67
N GLU A 119 -2.99 12.69 -8.94
CA GLU A 119 -4.06 11.79 -9.36
C GLU A 119 -3.84 10.36 -8.86
N LYS A 120 -2.60 9.83 -8.90
CA LYS A 120 -2.29 8.53 -8.30
C LYS A 120 -2.65 8.47 -6.82
N ARG A 121 -2.25 9.48 -6.03
CA ARG A 121 -2.60 9.55 -4.60
C ARG A 121 -4.11 9.61 -4.39
N ARG A 122 -4.82 10.41 -5.20
CA ARG A 122 -6.28 10.52 -5.15
C ARG A 122 -6.95 9.17 -5.44
N LEU A 123 -6.54 8.48 -6.50
CA LEU A 123 -7.08 7.17 -6.87
C LEU A 123 -6.81 6.13 -5.81
N ARG A 124 -5.58 6.07 -5.29
CA ARG A 124 -5.27 5.17 -4.17
C ARG A 124 -6.21 5.40 -2.99
N ARG A 125 -6.39 6.66 -2.55
CA ARG A 125 -7.31 6.98 -1.44
C ARG A 125 -8.75 6.58 -1.73
N VAL A 126 -9.27 6.85 -2.93
CA VAL A 126 -10.65 6.49 -3.30
C VAL A 126 -10.83 4.98 -3.34
N ASN A 127 -9.88 4.25 -3.93
CA ASN A 127 -9.96 2.80 -4.07
C ASN A 127 -9.80 2.08 -2.74
N MET A 128 -8.87 2.53 -1.90
CA MET A 128 -8.72 2.02 -0.53
C MET A 128 -10.02 2.22 0.26
N ARG A 129 -10.63 3.41 0.21
CA ARG A 129 -11.91 3.67 0.89
C ARG A 129 -13.01 2.74 0.43
N ARG A 130 -13.15 2.55 -0.88
CA ARG A 130 -14.20 1.71 -1.44
C ARG A 130 -13.99 0.23 -1.13
N CYS A 131 -12.76 -0.26 -1.24
CA CYS A 131 -12.45 -1.66 -0.97
C CYS A 131 -12.59 -1.98 0.53
N MET A 132 -12.01 -1.14 1.40
CA MET A 132 -12.11 -1.34 2.85
C MET A 132 -13.55 -1.14 3.34
N GLY A 133 -14.29 -0.18 2.80
CA GLY A 133 -15.70 0.02 3.12
C GLY A 133 -16.60 -1.15 2.67
N TYR A 134 -16.28 -1.81 1.55
CA TYR A 134 -16.98 -3.05 1.14
C TYR A 134 -16.70 -4.22 2.10
N LYS A 135 -15.57 -4.19 2.80
CA LYS A 135 -15.19 -5.16 3.84
C LYS A 135 -15.65 -4.73 5.24
N ASP A 136 -16.58 -3.78 5.35
CA ASP A 136 -17.16 -3.27 6.59
C ASP A 136 -16.19 -2.54 7.53
N TYR A 137 -15.09 -1.98 7.01
CA TYR A 137 -14.23 -1.10 7.80
C TYR A 137 -14.79 0.33 7.83
N ALA A 138 -15.00 0.82 9.03
CA ALA A 138 -15.33 2.22 9.29
C ALA A 138 -14.08 3.11 9.18
N ARG A 139 -14.29 4.40 8.87
CA ARG A 139 -13.23 5.40 8.76
C ARG A 139 -13.30 6.38 9.93
N TYR A 140 -12.13 6.73 10.45
CA TYR A 140 -11.98 7.68 11.55
C TYR A 140 -10.90 8.70 11.21
N GLY A 141 -11.16 9.97 11.52
CA GLY A 141 -10.25 11.07 11.24
C GLY A 141 -8.97 10.98 12.06
N LEU A 142 -7.86 11.46 11.49
CA LEU A 142 -6.59 11.55 12.18
C LEU A 142 -5.83 12.78 11.72
N GLN A 143 -5.14 13.46 12.64
CA GLN A 143 -4.25 14.54 12.28
C GLN A 143 -3.19 14.07 11.28
N LYS A 144 -2.90 14.93 10.30
CA LYS A 144 -1.97 14.66 9.20
C LYS A 144 -0.63 14.07 9.67
N ASP A 145 -0.01 14.67 10.68
CA ASP A 145 1.34 14.30 11.08
C ASP A 145 1.37 12.89 11.69
N LEU A 146 0.36 12.54 12.50
CA LEU A 146 0.18 11.18 13.02
C LEU A 146 -0.13 10.18 11.91
N TRP A 147 -0.97 10.57 10.95
CA TRP A 147 -1.30 9.73 9.80
C TRP A 147 -0.05 9.37 8.98
N GLN A 148 0.87 10.31 8.80
CA GLN A 148 2.10 10.11 8.03
C GLN A 148 3.11 9.18 8.69
N GLU A 149 2.97 8.86 9.98
CA GLU A 149 3.88 7.92 10.68
C GLU A 149 3.74 6.47 10.19
N PHE A 150 2.55 6.09 9.72
CA PHE A 150 2.22 4.69 9.37
C PHE A 150 1.48 4.54 8.05
N ASN A 151 1.33 5.62 7.29
CA ASN A 151 0.77 5.61 5.94
C ASN A 151 1.79 6.14 4.92
N PHE A 152 1.58 5.78 3.67
CA PHE A 152 2.38 6.23 2.54
C PHE A 152 1.49 6.81 1.43
N GLU A 153 2.08 7.73 0.68
CA GLU A 153 1.50 8.28 -0.54
C GLU A 153 2.44 8.05 -1.70
N GLU A 154 2.01 7.28 -2.70
CA GLU A 154 2.83 7.05 -3.89
C GLU A 154 2.78 8.25 -4.84
N GLY A 155 3.95 8.69 -5.28
CA GLY A 155 4.11 9.75 -6.26
C GLY A 155 4.41 9.20 -7.65
N PHE A 156 5.55 9.61 -8.20
CA PHE A 156 6.05 9.10 -9.48
C PHE A 156 6.78 7.76 -9.34
N SER A 157 7.35 7.48 -8.18
CA SER A 157 7.94 6.19 -7.83
C SER A 157 6.99 5.36 -6.97
N ALA A 158 7.11 4.04 -7.08
CA ALA A 158 6.48 3.12 -6.15
C ALA A 158 7.19 3.20 -4.79
N GLU A 159 6.44 2.98 -3.71
CA GLU A 159 7.04 2.73 -2.40
C GLU A 159 7.75 1.37 -2.41
N GLU A 160 8.91 1.31 -1.74
CA GLU A 160 9.66 0.06 -1.55
C GLU A 160 8.77 -0.98 -0.86
N GLU A 161 8.80 -2.23 -1.34
CA GLU A 161 7.81 -3.24 -0.96
C GLU A 161 7.94 -3.63 0.52
N GLY A 162 9.15 -3.78 1.07
CA GLY A 162 9.35 -4.04 2.49
C GLY A 162 8.76 -2.95 3.38
N LYS A 163 9.04 -1.68 3.08
CA LYS A 163 8.49 -0.52 3.79
C LYS A 163 6.98 -0.42 3.66
N ARG A 164 6.43 -0.71 2.48
CA ARG A 164 4.98 -0.81 2.27
C ARG A 164 4.36 -1.84 3.19
N GLN A 165 4.91 -3.06 3.20
CA GLN A 165 4.38 -4.15 4.02
C GLN A 165 4.48 -3.85 5.52
N ALA A 166 5.56 -3.18 5.96
CA ALA A 166 5.68 -2.69 7.32
C ALA A 166 4.58 -1.67 7.69
N MET A 167 4.29 -0.71 6.81
CA MET A 167 3.23 0.27 7.02
C MET A 167 1.83 -0.35 6.97
N LEU A 168 1.60 -1.31 6.08
CA LEU A 168 0.33 -2.07 6.04
C LEU A 168 0.13 -2.89 7.32
N ALA A 169 1.20 -3.45 7.91
CA ALA A 169 1.14 -4.10 9.21
C ALA A 169 0.79 -3.11 10.33
N GLN A 170 1.35 -1.90 10.33
CA GLN A 170 0.96 -0.86 11.29
C GLN A 170 -0.50 -0.44 11.12
N GLN A 171 -0.97 -0.27 9.88
CA GLN A 171 -2.39 -0.01 9.57
C GLN A 171 -3.29 -1.16 10.04
N ALA A 172 -2.86 -2.41 9.88
CA ALA A 172 -3.60 -3.59 10.35
C ALA A 172 -3.73 -3.57 11.87
N LYS A 173 -2.65 -3.23 12.58
CA LYS A 173 -2.66 -3.11 14.05
C LYS A 173 -3.62 -2.03 14.56
N VAL A 174 -3.72 -0.92 13.83
CA VAL A 174 -4.73 0.11 14.10
C VAL A 174 -6.14 -0.40 13.79
N ALA A 175 -6.31 -1.08 12.65
CA ALA A 175 -7.61 -1.51 12.17
C ALA A 175 -8.25 -2.64 12.99
N SER A 176 -7.43 -3.53 13.55
CA SER A 176 -7.84 -4.59 14.48
C SER A 176 -7.77 -4.17 15.95
N GLY A 177 -7.47 -2.89 16.23
CA GLY A 177 -7.25 -2.38 17.57
C GLY A 177 -8.54 -2.13 18.37
N PRO A 178 -8.42 -1.49 19.55
CA PRO A 178 -9.58 -1.04 20.31
C PRO A 178 -10.47 -0.12 19.48
N ARG A 179 -11.79 -0.20 19.70
CA ARG A 179 -12.76 0.65 19.02
C ARG A 179 -12.44 2.14 19.24
N PRO A 180 -12.30 2.95 18.17
CA PRO A 180 -12.07 4.38 18.29
C PRO A 180 -13.22 5.10 19.01
N ALA A 181 -12.87 6.08 19.82
CA ALA A 181 -13.84 7.02 20.42
C ALA A 181 -14.24 8.15 19.46
N ALA A 182 -13.48 8.34 18.37
CA ALA A 182 -13.74 9.36 17.36
C ALA A 182 -15.02 9.08 16.57
N LYS A 183 -15.57 10.12 15.96
CA LYS A 183 -16.75 9.99 15.10
C LYS A 183 -16.39 9.24 13.81
N GLU A 184 -17.24 8.30 13.42
CA GLU A 184 -17.16 7.62 12.14
C GLU A 184 -17.47 8.59 10.97
N LEU A 185 -16.64 8.55 9.92
CA LEU A 185 -16.71 9.44 8.76
C LEU A 185 -17.62 8.94 7.63
N GLY A 186 -18.15 7.72 7.73
CA GLY A 186 -18.91 7.07 6.64
C GLY A 186 -18.02 6.63 5.48
N LEU A 187 -18.57 6.52 4.27
CA LEU A 187 -17.88 6.08 3.04
C LEU A 187 -17.24 7.23 2.26
#